data_AF-A0A7V5FSU0-F1
#
_entry.id   AF-A0A7V5FSU0-F1
#
_cell.length_a   1.000
_cell.length_b   1.000
_cell.length_c   1.000
_cell.angle_alpha   90.00
_cell.angle_beta   90.00
_cell.angle_gamma   90.00
#
_symmetry.space_group_name_H-M   'P 1'
#
loop_
_entity.id
_entity.type
_entity.pdbx_description
1 polymer ?
#
loop_
_entity_poly.entity_id
_entity_poly.type
_entity_poly.pdbx_seq_one_letter_code
_entity_poly.pdbx_strand_id
1 'polypeptide(L)'
;MIANFSNIILIGMAGAGKSTIGRVLAGLSGKQFLDTDDLITARTGMALQDFLDQVGSKRFQQLEEQTLLDLNPDNHIIATGGSAIYSDKGMAHLQTA
;
A
#
# COMPACT_ATOMS: atom_id res chain seq x y z
N MET A 1 -13.84 -9.04 18.35
CA MET A 1 -12.50 -9.56 18.02
C MET A 1 -12.26 -9.30 16.55
N ILE A 2 -11.21 -8.57 16.19
CA ILE A 2 -10.71 -8.57 14.81
C ILE A 2 -10.14 -9.97 14.59
N ALA A 3 -10.52 -10.63 13.50
CA ALA A 3 -10.02 -11.98 13.20
C ALA A 3 -8.48 -11.97 13.13
N ASN A 4 -7.85 -13.08 13.56
CA ASN A 4 -6.38 -13.25 13.55
C ASN A 4 -5.87 -13.49 12.12
N PHE A 5 -5.97 -12.48 11.26
CA PHE A 5 -5.26 -12.46 9.99
C PHE A 5 -3.79 -12.10 10.24
N SER A 6 -2.85 -12.70 9.49
CA SER A 6 -1.45 -12.25 9.56
C SER A 6 -1.37 -10.79 9.08
N ASN A 7 -1.86 -10.51 7.88
CA ASN A 7 -1.89 -9.17 7.32
C ASN A 7 -3.32 -8.61 7.19
N ILE A 8 -3.46 -7.29 7.31
CA ILE A 8 -4.71 -6.57 7.03
C ILE A 8 -4.41 -5.49 6.00
N ILE A 9 -5.09 -5.55 4.86
CA ILE A 9 -4.88 -4.63 3.74
C ILE A 9 -6.01 -3.59 3.70
N LEU A 10 -5.65 -2.31 3.63
CA LEU A 10 -6.56 -1.18 3.55
C LEU A 10 -6.52 -0.59 2.14
N ILE A 11 -7.62 -0.78 1.40
CA ILE A 11 -7.83 -0.21 0.07
C ILE A 11 -8.80 0.97 0.11
N GLY A 12 -8.70 1.86 -0.88
CA GLY A 12 -9.60 3.01 -1.03
C GLY A 12 -8.89 4.24 -1.58
N MET A 13 -9.65 5.27 -1.93
CA MET A 13 -9.12 6.49 -2.55
C MET A 13 -8.09 7.21 -1.66
N ALA A 14 -7.24 8.03 -2.29
CA ALA A 14 -6.40 8.98 -1.57
C ALA A 14 -7.28 9.88 -0.68
N GLY A 15 -6.82 10.19 0.54
CA GLY A 15 -7.61 10.97 1.51
C GLY A 15 -8.70 10.19 2.26
N ALA A 16 -8.97 8.92 1.97
CA ALA A 16 -9.95 8.10 2.68
C ALA A 16 -9.54 7.74 4.15
N GLY A 17 -8.40 8.23 4.63
CA GLY A 17 -7.94 8.00 6.01
C GLY A 17 -7.21 6.68 6.25
N LYS A 18 -6.80 5.97 5.19
CA LYS A 18 -6.16 4.65 5.27
C LYS A 18 -4.91 4.64 6.16
N SER A 19 -4.00 5.60 5.97
CA SER A 19 -2.79 5.70 6.78
C SER A 19 -3.08 6.11 8.23
N THR A 20 -4.11 6.93 8.45
CA THR A 20 -4.54 7.34 9.79
C THR A 20 -5.12 6.16 10.56
N ILE A 21 -6.10 5.46 9.98
CA ILE A 21 -6.72 4.28 10.61
C ILE A 21 -5.72 3.13 10.71
N GLY A 22 -4.88 2.93 9.70
CA GLY A 22 -3.89 1.86 9.67
C GLY A 22 -2.90 1.93 10.83
N ARG A 23 -2.38 3.13 11.15
CA ARG A 23 -1.51 3.34 12.32
C ARG A 23 -2.22 3.04 13.64
N VAL A 24 -3.49 3.44 13.77
CA VAL A 24 -4.28 3.15 14.96
C VAL A 24 -4.54 1.64 15.09
N LEU A 25 -4.94 0.97 14.01
CA LEU A 25 -5.17 -0.47 13.99
C LEU A 25 -3.90 -1.26 14.31
N ALA A 26 -2.74 -0.83 13.80
CA ALA A 26 -1.46 -1.44 14.07
C ALA A 26 -1.16 -1.43 15.59
N GLY A 27 -1.31 -0.27 16.23
CA GLY A 27 -1.13 -0.14 17.69
C GLY A 27 -2.13 -0.98 18.50
N LEU A 28 -3.39 -1.04 18.09
CA LEU A 28 -4.43 -1.81 18.79
C LEU A 28 -4.27 -3.34 18.62
N SER A 29 -3.70 -3.78 17.50
CA SER A 29 -3.56 -5.20 17.16
C SER A 29 -2.15 -5.76 17.41
N GLY A 30 -1.18 -4.94 17.81
CA GLY A 30 0.22 -5.35 17.97
C GLY A 30 0.89 -5.68 16.63
N LYS A 31 0.40 -5.11 15.53
CA LYS A 31 0.93 -5.30 14.17
C LYS A 31 1.84 -4.13 13.78
N GLN A 32 2.70 -4.36 12.80
CA GLN A 32 3.47 -3.28 12.18
C GLN A 32 2.60 -2.52 11.16
N PHE A 33 2.95 -1.27 10.86
CA PHE A 33 2.24 -0.47 9.85
C PHE A 33 3.16 -0.22 8.65
N LEU A 34 2.63 -0.41 7.44
CA LEU A 34 3.31 -0.14 6.18
C LEU A 34 2.37 0.67 5.26
N ASP A 35 2.90 1.70 4.63
CA ASP A 35 2.21 2.48 3.59
C ASP A 35 2.95 2.31 2.26
N THR A 36 2.27 1.83 1.22
CA THR A 36 2.91 1.59 -0.07
C THR A 36 3.29 2.90 -0.77
N ASP A 37 2.58 3.99 -0.47
CA ASP A 37 2.89 5.32 -1.00
C ASP A 37 4.23 5.83 -0.46
N ASP A 38 4.53 5.55 0.81
CA ASP A 38 5.82 5.86 1.44
C ASP A 38 6.95 5.02 0.81
N LEU A 39 6.69 3.75 0.47
CA LEU A 39 7.68 2.90 -0.21
C LEU A 39 8.00 3.40 -1.62
N ILE A 40 7.00 3.81 -2.39
CA ILE A 40 7.22 4.36 -3.73
C ILE A 40 8.01 5.68 -3.62
N THR A 41 7.66 6.54 -2.66
CA THR A 41 8.40 7.79 -2.39
C THR A 41 9.87 7.49 -2.04
N ALA A 42 10.12 6.51 -1.16
CA ALA A 42 11.48 6.11 -0.78
C ALA A 42 12.28 5.51 -1.97
N ARG A 43 11.62 4.76 -2.85
CA ARG A 43 12.24 4.15 -4.04
C ARG A 43 12.58 5.19 -5.13
N THR A 44 11.72 6.19 -5.31
CA THR A 44 11.86 7.20 -6.38
C THR A 44 12.67 8.42 -5.94
N GLY A 45 12.71 8.70 -4.64
CA GLY A 45 13.29 9.94 -4.11
C GLY A 45 12.45 11.19 -4.44
N MET A 46 11.20 11.02 -4.88
CA MET A 46 10.30 12.09 -5.30
C MET A 46 8.95 11.93 -4.61
N ALA A 47 8.23 13.04 -4.43
CA ALA A 47 6.83 12.96 -4.02
C ALA A 47 6.01 12.26 -5.12
N LEU A 48 4.97 11.51 -4.73
CA LEU A 48 4.16 10.75 -5.68
C LEU A 48 3.54 11.60 -6.79
N GLN A 49 3.05 12.79 -6.46
CA GLN A 49 2.46 13.69 -7.44
C GLN A 49 3.50 14.17 -8.46
N ASP A 50 4.69 14.57 -7.99
CA ASP A 50 5.77 15.01 -8.87
C ASP A 50 6.22 13.89 -9.81
N PHE A 51 6.35 12.67 -9.27
CA PHE A 51 6.70 11.49 -10.06
C PHE A 51 5.59 11.18 -11.09
N LEU A 52 4.33 11.19 -10.68
CA LEU A 52 3.18 10.98 -11.56
C LEU A 52 3.13 12.01 -12.69
N ASP A 53 3.34 13.29 -12.39
CA ASP A 53 3.36 14.37 -13.37
C ASP A 53 4.52 14.22 -14.36
N GLN A 54 5.65 13.67 -13.91
CA GLN A 54 6.82 13.43 -14.74
C GLN A 54 6.68 12.19 -15.66
N VAL A 55 6.17 11.07 -15.13
CA VAL A 55 6.18 9.77 -15.86
C VAL A 55 4.82 9.38 -16.46
N GLY A 56 3.75 10.04 -16.03
CA GLY A 56 2.37 9.74 -16.39
C GLY A 56 1.82 8.50 -15.67
N SER A 57 0.48 8.40 -15.66
CA SER A 57 -0.27 7.36 -14.93
C SER A 57 0.13 5.93 -15.27
N LYS A 58 0.43 5.64 -16.54
CA LYS A 58 0.80 4.28 -16.96
C LYS A 58 2.08 3.78 -16.30
N ARG A 59 3.13 4.62 -16.24
CA ARG A 59 4.39 4.25 -15.59
C ARG A 59 4.26 4.23 -14.07
N PHE A 60 3.47 5.14 -13.52
CA PHE A 60 3.12 5.12 -12.10
C PHE A 60 2.46 3.79 -11.70
N GLN A 61 1.44 3.35 -12.44
CA GLN A 61 0.76 2.08 -12.19
C GLN A 61 1.70 0.87 -12.30
N GLN A 62 2.66 0.88 -13.24
CA GLN A 62 3.66 -0.17 -13.35
C GLN A 62 4.58 -0.23 -12.12
N LEU A 63 5.01 0.94 -11.62
CA LEU A 63 5.83 1.03 -10.41
C LEU A 63 5.03 0.63 -9.15
N GLU A 64 3.76 1.01 -9.08
CA GLU A 64 2.86 0.60 -8.00
C GLU A 64 2.68 -0.93 -8.00
N GLU A 65 2.34 -1.53 -9.14
CA GLU A 65 2.26 -3.00 -9.28
C GLU A 65 3.55 -3.69 -8.84
N GLN A 66 4.71 -3.22 -9.32
CA GLN A 66 6.00 -3.78 -8.92
C GLN A 66 6.22 -3.63 -7.40
N THR A 67 5.89 -2.48 -6.83
CA THR A 67 6.04 -2.25 -5.39
C THR A 67 5.18 -3.20 -4.58
N LEU A 68 3.95 -3.50 -5.02
CA LEU A 68 3.09 -4.49 -4.39
C LEU A 68 3.66 -5.91 -4.50
N LEU A 69 4.13 -6.31 -5.69
CA LEU A 69 4.68 -7.64 -5.94
C LEU A 69 5.99 -7.92 -5.17
N ASP A 70 6.75 -6.88 -4.84
CA ASP A 70 7.98 -6.99 -4.05
C ASP A 70 7.70 -7.14 -2.53
N LEU A 71 6.47 -6.96 -2.08
CA LEU A 71 6.13 -7.06 -0.67
C LEU A 71 6.09 -8.53 -0.22
N ASN A 72 6.71 -8.82 0.93
CA ASN A 72 6.54 -10.08 1.64
C ASN A 72 6.35 -9.80 3.15
N PRO A 73 5.24 -9.15 3.53
CA PRO A 73 5.00 -8.72 4.90
C PRO A 73 4.47 -9.86 5.76
N ASP A 74 4.77 -9.85 7.05
CA ASP A 74 4.17 -10.76 8.03
C ASP A 74 3.76 -9.96 9.27
N ASN A 75 2.54 -10.17 9.77
CA ASN A 75 1.99 -9.45 10.91
C ASN A 75 1.87 -7.91 10.71
N HIS A 76 1.36 -7.46 9.56
CA HIS A 76 1.24 -6.03 9.19
C HIS A 76 -0.20 -5.53 8.99
N ILE A 77 -0.40 -4.22 9.19
CA ILE A 77 -1.46 -3.43 8.60
C ILE A 77 -0.86 -2.65 7.42
N ILE A 78 -1.45 -2.78 6.23
CA ILE A 78 -0.91 -2.23 4.99
C ILE A 78 -1.91 -1.24 4.40
N ALA A 79 -1.52 0.03 4.29
CA ALA A 79 -2.26 1.02 3.51
C ALA A 79 -1.71 1.05 2.09
N THR A 80 -2.60 0.94 1.10
CA THR A 80 -2.20 0.97 -0.31
C THR A 80 -2.41 2.35 -0.94
N GLY A 81 -1.76 2.61 -2.07
CA GLY A 81 -2.10 3.72 -2.95
C GLY A 81 -3.55 3.64 -3.45
N GLY A 82 -4.11 4.78 -3.84
CA GLY A 82 -5.49 4.86 -4.32
C GLY A 82 -5.73 4.13 -5.64
N SER A 83 -4.67 3.89 -6.40
CA SER A 83 -4.69 3.21 -7.69
C SER A 83 -4.30 1.73 -7.63
N ALA A 84 -3.94 1.21 -6.46
CA ALA A 84 -3.54 -0.19 -6.26
C ALA A 84 -4.54 -1.20 -6.86
N ILE A 85 -5.84 -0.89 -6.82
CA ILE A 85 -6.91 -1.73 -7.36
C ILE A 85 -6.84 -1.93 -8.88
N TYR A 86 -6.09 -1.11 -9.62
CA TYR A 86 -5.93 -1.24 -11.07
C TYR A 86 -4.91 -2.30 -11.46
N SER A 87 -4.17 -2.86 -10.49
CA SER A 87 -3.27 -3.99 -10.72
C SER A 87 -3.91 -5.29 -10.20
N ASP A 88 -4.48 -6.08 -11.11
CA ASP A 88 -5.03 -7.40 -10.76
C ASP A 88 -3.97 -8.30 -10.12
N LYS A 89 -2.72 -8.23 -10.60
CA LYS A 89 -1.61 -9.01 -10.07
C LYS A 89 -1.20 -8.57 -8.67
N GLY A 90 -1.07 -7.26 -8.46
CA GLY A 90 -0.78 -6.69 -7.15
C GLY A 90 -1.86 -7.04 -6.13
N MET A 91 -3.12 -6.92 -6.52
CA MET A 91 -4.25 -7.29 -5.66
C MET A 91 -4.28 -8.79 -5.34
N ALA A 92 -4.02 -9.66 -6.32
CA ALA A 92 -3.92 -11.10 -6.08
C ALA A 92 -2.77 -11.45 -5.12
N HIS A 93 -1.62 -10.80 -5.27
CA HIS A 93 -0.46 -10.98 -4.40
C HIS A 93 -0.78 -10.60 -2.95
N LEU A 94 -1.41 -9.44 -2.73
CA LEU A 94 -1.80 -8.96 -1.40
C LEU A 94 -2.81 -9.87 -0.67
N GLN A 95 -3.58 -10.69 -1.39
CA GLN A 95 -4.51 -11.64 -0.77
C GLN A 95 -3.80 -12.87 -0.17
N THR A 96 -2.63 -13.21 -0.71
CA THR A 96 -1.84 -14.38 -0.30
C THR A 96 -0.64 -14.02 0.57
N ALA A 97 -0.27 -12.73 0.60
CA ALA A 97 0.86 -12.19 1.32
C ALA A 97 0.61 -12.11 2.83
#